data_AF-W2Y1N6-F1
#
_entry.id   AF-W2Y1N6-F1
#
_cell.length_a   1.000
_cell.length_b   1.000
_cell.length_c   1.000
_cell.angle_alpha   90.00
_cell.angle_beta   90.00
_cell.angle_gamma   90.00
#
_symmetry.space_group_name_H-M   'P 1'
#
loop_
_entity.id
_entity.type
_entity.pdbx_description
1 polymer ?
#
loop_
_entity_poly.entity_id
_entity_poly.type
_entity_poly.pdbx_seq_one_letter_code
_entity_poly.pdbx_strand_id
1 'polypeptide(L)'
;MKEIVNSSMVLDECLASIIFYQTQSEKLLYNLATKIAHVHHEGYDKEMKNVASFVSKHVCELIHEQYVHAIGPASYAYYEAMPGMIVIKKEDDAEESMDEPRA
;
A
#
# COMPACT_ATOMS: atom_id res chain seq x y z
N MET A 1 -6.27 -26.25 3.47
CA MET A 1 -7.71 -26.61 3.44
C MET A 1 -7.97 -28.04 3.91
N LYS A 2 -7.48 -29.08 3.22
CA LYS A 2 -7.65 -30.48 3.68
C LYS A 2 -7.03 -30.80 5.04
N GLU A 3 -6.02 -30.04 5.46
CA GLU A 3 -5.39 -30.17 6.78
C GLU A 3 -6.09 -29.35 7.87
N ILE A 4 -6.98 -28.43 7.48
CA ILE A 4 -7.65 -27.46 8.36
C ILE A 4 -9.10 -27.87 8.61
N VAL A 5 -9.72 -28.46 7.59
CA VAL A 5 -11.10 -28.90 7.57
C VAL A 5 -11.12 -30.41 7.35
N ASN A 6 -11.75 -31.13 8.27
CA ASN A 6 -11.95 -32.58 8.15
C ASN A 6 -13.40 -32.90 7.77
N SER A 7 -13.62 -34.03 7.09
CA SER A 7 -14.95 -34.44 6.64
C SER A 7 -15.90 -34.85 7.77
N SER A 8 -15.38 -34.98 9.00
CA SER A 8 -16.13 -35.28 10.21
C SER A 8 -16.54 -34.04 11.02
N MET A 9 -16.09 -32.85 10.62
CA MET A 9 -16.44 -31.58 11.29
C MET A 9 -17.88 -31.23 10.98
N VAL A 10 -18.54 -30.64 11.97
CA VAL A 10 -19.86 -30.07 11.78
C VAL A 10 -19.74 -28.85 10.86
N LEU A 11 -20.77 -28.61 10.04
CA LEU A 11 -20.73 -27.64 8.95
C LEU A 11 -20.39 -26.22 9.43
N ASP A 12 -20.89 -25.83 10.60
CA ASP A 12 -20.63 -24.54 11.24
C ASP A 12 -19.16 -24.39 11.65
N GLU A 13 -18.58 -25.42 12.26
CA GLU A 13 -17.17 -25.46 12.66
C GLU A 13 -16.24 -25.42 11.45
N CYS A 14 -16.63 -26.10 10.37
CA CYS A 14 -15.97 -26.07 9.08
C CYS A 14 -15.98 -24.65 8.48
N LEU A 15 -17.17 -24.02 8.40
CA LEU A 15 -17.32 -22.65 7.89
C LEU A 15 -16.51 -21.64 8.71
N ALA A 16 -16.59 -21.71 10.04
CA ALA A 16 -15.84 -20.84 10.94
C ALA A 16 -14.33 -20.98 10.72
N SER A 17 -13.83 -22.21 10.58
CA SER A 17 -12.41 -22.49 10.32
C SER A 17 -11.96 -21.93 8.97
N ILE A 18 -12.75 -22.10 7.92
CA ILE A 18 -12.45 -21.58 6.58
C ILE A 18 -12.37 -20.05 6.60
N ILE A 19 -13.39 -19.40 7.13
CA ILE A 19 -13.46 -17.93 7.22
C ILE A 19 -12.29 -17.39 8.03
N PHE A 20 -11.97 -18.01 9.18
CA PHE A 20 -10.87 -17.60 10.04
C PHE A 20 -9.51 -17.65 9.31
N TYR A 21 -9.21 -18.75 8.61
CA TYR A 21 -7.96 -18.89 7.88
C TYR A 21 -7.86 -17.99 6.65
N GLN A 22 -8.97 -17.82 5.92
CA GLN A 22 -9.04 -16.85 4.83
C GLN A 22 -8.78 -15.43 5.35
N THR A 23 -9.45 -15.02 6.42
CA THR A 23 -9.27 -13.70 7.06
C THR A 23 -7.82 -13.47 7.49
N GLN A 24 -7.16 -14.47 8.08
CA GLN A 24 -5.74 -14.35 8.44
C GLN A 24 -4.84 -14.21 7.20
N SER A 25 -5.11 -14.99 6.15
CA SER A 25 -4.32 -14.96 4.91
C SER A 25 -4.47 -13.62 4.20
N GLU A 26 -5.70 -13.09 4.13
CA GLU A 26 -6.00 -11.76 3.59
C GLU A 26 -5.30 -10.66 4.38
N LYS A 27 -5.30 -10.75 5.72
CA LYS A 27 -4.60 -9.79 6.58
C LYS A 27 -3.09 -9.79 6.35
N LEU A 28 -2.48 -10.96 6.20
CA LEU A 28 -1.05 -11.07 5.90
C LEU A 28 -0.73 -10.47 4.52
N LEU A 29 -1.57 -10.75 3.53
CA LEU A 29 -1.41 -10.24 2.18
C LEU A 29 -1.57 -8.71 2.15
N TYR A 30 -2.58 -8.17 2.83
CA TYR A 30 -2.78 -6.74 2.99
C TYR A 30 -1.57 -6.05 3.63
N ASN A 31 -1.01 -6.64 4.70
CA ASN A 31 0.17 -6.08 5.36
C ASN A 31 1.42 -6.10 4.45
N LEU A 32 1.62 -7.18 3.69
CA LEU A 32 2.72 -7.27 2.72
C LEU A 32 2.57 -6.25 1.60
N ALA A 33 1.36 -6.11 1.06
CA ALA A 33 1.03 -5.11 0.06
C ALA A 33 1.25 -3.69 0.59
N THR A 34 0.77 -3.39 1.80
CA THR A 34 0.97 -2.11 2.48
C THR A 34 2.46 -1.79 2.66
N LYS A 35 3.29 -2.80 2.98
CA LYS A 35 4.74 -2.62 3.12
C LYS A 35 5.45 -2.31 1.79
N ILE A 36 4.95 -2.85 0.67
CA ILE A 36 5.46 -2.55 -0.67
C ILE A 36 4.94 -1.17 -1.15
N ALA A 37 3.71 -0.84 -0.76
CA ALA A 37 3.02 0.39 -1.09
C ALA A 37 3.61 1.63 -0.41
N HIS A 38 4.06 1.49 0.83
CA HIS A 38 4.70 2.59 1.55
C HIS A 38 6.18 2.69 1.18
N VAL A 39 6.55 3.78 0.49
CA VAL A 39 7.94 4.23 0.37
C VAL A 39 8.34 4.86 1.72
N HIS A 40 8.35 4.06 2.80
CA HIS A 40 8.71 4.57 4.11
C HIS A 40 10.23 4.69 4.20
N HIS A 41 10.72 5.92 4.18
CA HIS A 41 12.10 6.22 4.52
C HIS A 41 12.09 7.14 5.74
N GLU A 42 12.38 6.56 6.91
CA GLU A 42 12.28 7.17 8.24
C GLU A 42 12.99 8.53 8.39
N GLY A 43 13.92 8.85 7.47
CA GLY A 43 14.66 10.11 7.44
C GLY A 43 13.99 11.27 6.67
N TYR A 44 12.88 11.07 5.95
CA TYR A 44 12.33 12.09 5.04
C TYR A 44 11.95 13.38 5.75
N ASP A 45 11.25 13.31 6.88
CA ASP A 45 10.84 14.51 7.64
C ASP A 45 12.07 15.31 8.10
N LYS A 46 13.14 14.61 8.49
CA LYS A 46 14.39 15.23 8.93
C LYS A 46 15.12 15.88 7.77
N GLU A 47 15.19 15.21 6.62
CA GLU A 47 15.80 15.76 5.41
C GLU A 47 15.00 16.95 4.88
N MET A 48 13.68 16.86 4.87
CA MET A 48 12.82 17.95 4.40
C MET A 48 12.90 19.18 5.32
N LYS A 49 13.04 18.95 6.63
CA LYS A 49 13.35 20.03 7.59
C LYS A 49 14.70 20.70 7.32
N ASN A 50 15.72 19.94 6.92
CA ASN A 50 17.00 20.50 6.53
C ASN A 50 16.88 21.31 5.24
N VAL A 51 16.21 20.78 4.21
CA VAL A 51 15.95 21.52 2.96
C VAL A 51 15.26 22.84 3.26
N ALA A 52 14.20 22.82 4.08
CA ALA A 52 13.48 24.03 4.47
C ALA A 52 14.32 25.06 5.25
N SER A 53 15.40 24.61 5.90
CA SER A 53 16.35 25.51 6.56
C SER A 53 17.37 26.15 5.61
N PHE A 54 17.59 25.57 4.43
CA PHE A 54 18.56 26.03 3.44
C PHE A 54 17.95 26.81 2.28
N VAL A 55 16.70 26.52 1.91
CA VAL A 55 16.03 27.10 0.75
C VAL A 55 15.05 28.20 1.14
N SER A 56 14.67 29.04 0.17
CA SER A 56 13.63 30.05 0.40
C SER A 56 12.26 29.38 0.55
N LYS A 57 11.32 30.08 1.22
CA LYS A 57 9.92 29.62 1.36
C LYS A 57 9.29 29.20 0.03
N HIS A 58 9.58 29.93 -1.05
CA HIS A 58 9.07 29.63 -2.39
C HIS A 58 9.51 28.25 -2.89
N VAL A 59 10.76 27.86 -2.63
CA VAL A 59 11.27 26.53 -3.03
C VAL A 59 10.61 25.44 -2.18
N CYS A 60 10.35 25.69 -0.88
CA CYS A 60 9.59 24.76 -0.05
C CYS A 60 8.16 24.54 -0.55
N GLU A 61 7.49 25.60 -1.01
CA GLU A 61 6.13 25.52 -1.57
C GLU A 61 6.11 24.67 -2.85
N LEU A 62 7.14 24.79 -3.70
CA LEU A 62 7.25 24.01 -4.94
C LEU A 62 7.49 22.51 -4.73
N ILE A 63 8.09 22.11 -3.60
CA ILE A 63 8.39 20.70 -3.28
C ILE A 63 7.38 20.08 -2.30
N HIS A 64 6.36 20.85 -1.88
CA HIS A 64 5.42 20.44 -0.85
C HIS A 64 4.49 19.32 -1.33
N GLU A 65 3.95 19.43 -2.55
CA GLU A 65 3.02 18.46 -3.11
C GLU A 65 3.69 17.09 -3.29
N GLN A 66 4.93 17.08 -3.77
CA GLN A 66 5.75 15.89 -3.95
C GLN A 66 6.09 15.24 -2.60
N TYR A 67 6.35 16.05 -1.58
CA TYR A 67 6.55 15.57 -0.23
C TYR A 67 5.29 14.92 0.33
N VAL A 68 4.12 15.57 0.19
CA VAL A 68 2.83 15.04 0.63
C VAL A 68 2.50 13.73 -0.09
N HIS A 69 2.76 13.66 -1.40
CA HIS A 69 2.59 12.44 -2.19
C HIS A 69 3.53 11.31 -1.72
N ALA A 70 4.80 11.62 -1.42
CA ALA A 70 5.80 10.64 -1.01
C ALA A 70 5.55 10.07 0.41
N ILE A 71 5.04 10.88 1.34
CA ILE A 71 4.70 10.43 2.70
C ILE A 71 3.30 9.82 2.79
N GLY A 72 2.45 10.08 1.79
CA GLY A 72 1.10 9.54 1.71
C GLY A 72 1.09 8.02 1.48
N PRO A 73 0.05 7.31 1.92
CA PRO A 73 -0.19 5.95 1.45
C PRO A 73 -0.47 6.01 -0.06
N ALA A 74 0.36 5.36 -0.87
CA ALA A 74 0.03 5.21 -2.27
C ALA A 74 -1.25 4.36 -2.40
N SER A 75 -2.21 4.83 -3.20
CA SER A 75 -3.44 4.08 -3.46
C SER A 75 -3.14 2.93 -4.40
N TYR A 76 -3.55 1.73 -4.03
CA TYR A 76 -3.39 0.54 -4.84
C TYR A 76 -4.73 -0.19 -4.95
N ALA A 77 -5.09 -0.53 -6.18
CA ALA A 77 -6.15 -1.47 -6.47
C ALA A 77 -5.58 -2.88 -6.43
N TYR A 78 -6.32 -3.78 -5.79
CA TYR A 78 -6.01 -5.20 -5.70
C TYR A 78 -7.05 -5.98 -6.50
N TYR A 79 -6.61 -6.81 -7.44
CA TYR A 79 -7.50 -7.69 -8.16
C TYR A 79 -6.84 -9.05 -8.43
N GLU A 80 -7.68 -10.09 -8.46
CA GLU A 80 -7.26 -11.44 -8.84
C GLU A 80 -7.26 -11.54 -10.37
N ALA A 81 -6.07 -11.61 -10.98
CA ALA A 81 -5.95 -11.75 -12.44
C ALA A 81 -6.21 -13.19 -12.90
N MET A 82 -5.89 -14.15 -12.04
CA MET A 82 -6.14 -15.58 -12.21
C MET A 82 -6.11 -16.26 -10.83
N PRO A 83 -6.71 -17.46 -10.66
CA PRO A 83 -6.80 -18.12 -9.37
C PRO A 83 -5.45 -18.20 -8.65
N GLY A 84 -5.33 -17.54 -7.50
CA GLY A 84 -4.11 -17.50 -6.69
C GLY A 84 -3.04 -16.48 -7.11
N MET A 85 -3.31 -15.64 -8.12
CA MET A 85 -2.43 -14.55 -8.53
C MET A 85 -3.11 -13.20 -8.32
N ILE A 86 -2.66 -12.49 -7.30
CA ILE A 86 -3.11 -11.12 -7.02
C ILE A 86 -2.16 -10.15 -7.71
N VAL A 87 -2.72 -9.30 -8.55
CA VAL A 87 -2.00 -8.20 -9.18
C VAL A 87 -2.27 -6.94 -8.37
N ILE A 88 -1.19 -6.23 -8.06
CA ILE A 88 -1.21 -4.94 -7.39
C ILE A 88 -1.03 -3.89 -8.49
N LYS A 89 -2.04 -3.04 -8.67
CA LYS A 89 -1.96 -1.92 -9.60
C LYS A 89 -2.02 -0.64 -8.78
N LYS A 90 -1.04 0.25 -8.99
CA LYS A 90 -1.15 1.61 -8.44
C LYS A 90 -2.41 2.23 -9.02
N GLU A 91 -3.31 2.71 -8.17
CA GLU A 91 -4.34 3.61 -8.63
C GLU A 91 -3.61 4.91 -8.92
N ASP A 92 -3.28 5.10 -10.20
CA ASP A 92 -2.84 6.40 -10.67
C ASP A 92 -4.06 7.30 -10.55
N ASP A 93 -4.07 8.18 -9.55
CA ASP A 93 -4.94 9.35 -9.55
C ASP A 93 -4.63 10.10 -10.84
N ALA A 94 -5.51 9.95 -11.84
CA ALA A 94 -5.31 10.42 -13.20
C ALA A 94 -5.29 11.96 -13.34
N GLU A 95 -5.02 12.69 -12.26
CA GLU A 95 -5.04 14.16 -12.18
C GLU A 95 -3.75 14.75 -11.59
N GLU A 96 -2.69 13.96 -11.37
CA GLU A 96 -1.39 14.53 -10.94
C GLU A 96 -0.21 13.85 -11.65
N SER A 97 -0.28 13.78 -12.98
CA SER A 97 0.96 13.75 -13.76
C SER A 97 1.64 15.09 -13.52
N MET A 98 2.60 15.13 -12.59
CA MET A 98 3.58 16.22 -12.59
C MET A 98 4.23 16.23 -13.97
N ASP A 99 3.85 17.22 -14.79
CA ASP A 99 4.49 17.46 -16.07
C ASP A 99 6.00 17.49 -15.84
N GLU A 100 6.75 16.70 -16.61
CA GLU A 100 8.21 16.75 -16.60
C GLU A 100 8.65 18.22 -16.76
N PRO A 101 9.61 18.70 -15.94
CA PRO A 101 10.09 20.06 -16.08
C PRO A 101 10.67 20.22 -17.48
N ARG A 102 10.04 21.09 -18.28
CA ARG A 102 10.51 21.41 -19.62
C ARG A 102 11.92 21.97 -19.52
N ALA A 103 12.86 21.24 -20.12
CA ALA A 103 14.26 21.62 -20.29
C ALA A 103 14.43 22.91 -21.10
#